data_AF-W8BFE4-F1
#
_entry.id   AF-W8BFE4-F1
#
_cell.length_a   1.000
_cell.length_b   1.000
_cell.length_c   1.000
_cell.angle_alpha   90.00
_cell.angle_beta   90.00
_cell.angle_gamma   90.00
#
_symmetry.space_group_name_H-M   'P 1'
#
loop_
_entity.id
_entity.type
_entity.pdbx_description
1 polymer ?
#
loop_
_entity_poly.entity_id
_entity_poly.type
_entity_poly.pdbx_seq_one_letter_code
_entity_poly.pdbx_strand_id
1 'polypeptide(L)'
;MLPLSSQLLAIHQCNKYLLSKGRAAASAILATIITKRSVKKNIKQNEYIQRNNKNSTFLSLTSYYAHFPLLKQQQQQQQTTFTYPLTTISNIRTAVTTAKAAEMSNKSDIDIRNYYNVALELVMKCGPMIREGYSNADAVYKQKAAFFDLVTKYDKEIEDILVEGLHKAFPESKFIGEEAVAESGKVPELTDAPTWIIDPIDGTTNFIHRIPHWCISVGLAINKELVAGIVYNPIANEMYSAWKGHGAYLNGQRIHVRKCTEMNDAVLAYEISLIHAAAVRDKNVKRISKLAANSTGTRCMGSGALTLCYVARGSFDCYHVEDLQAWDIAGGAVILREAGGVLYHTTGGEFHIMKPDLIAAATPELAKTMVGLIKEADAMTDFTFK
;
A
#
# COMPACT_ATOMS: atom_id res chain seq x y z
N MET A 1 -2.65 32.19 55.89
CA MET A 1 -2.82 32.27 54.42
C MET A 1 -1.95 33.40 53.92
N LEU A 2 -1.01 33.13 53.01
CA LEU A 2 -0.15 34.18 52.43
C LEU A 2 -0.94 34.98 51.38
N PRO A 3 -0.73 36.30 51.26
CA PRO A 3 -1.48 37.14 50.33
C PRO A 3 -1.18 36.79 48.87
N LEU A 4 -2.17 37.00 47.98
CA LEU A 4 -2.13 36.68 46.55
C LEU A 4 -0.90 37.27 45.81
N SER A 5 -0.33 38.37 46.34
CA SER A 5 0.87 39.02 45.82
C SER A 5 2.16 38.18 46.00
N SER A 6 2.21 37.30 47.02
CA SER A 6 3.37 36.44 47.29
C SER A 6 3.42 35.22 46.35
N GLN A 7 2.27 34.74 45.89
CA GLN A 7 2.17 33.58 44.98
C GLN A 7 2.51 33.97 43.52
N LEU A 8 2.14 35.18 43.09
CA LEU A 8 2.51 35.72 41.78
C LEU A 8 4.01 35.98 41.64
N LEU A 9 4.69 36.37 42.73
CA LEU A 9 6.14 36.59 42.72
C LEU A 9 6.93 35.27 42.56
N ALA A 10 6.44 34.18 43.16
CA ALA A 10 7.03 32.85 43.02
C ALA A 10 6.87 32.27 41.60
N ILE A 11 5.71 32.48 40.97
CA ILE A 11 5.45 32.07 39.58
C ILE A 11 6.32 32.88 38.60
N HIS A 12 6.49 34.19 38.85
CA HIS A 12 7.35 35.03 38.02
C HIS A 12 8.84 34.67 38.14
N GLN A 13 9.32 34.30 39.33
CA GLN A 13 10.69 33.83 39.55
C GLN A 13 10.96 32.44 38.95
N CYS A 14 9.99 31.51 39.01
CA CYS A 14 10.08 30.20 38.34
C CYS A 14 10.14 30.33 36.81
N ASN A 15 9.34 31.22 36.20
CA ASN A 15 9.38 31.46 34.76
C ASN A 15 10.71 32.09 34.31
N LYS A 16 11.31 32.97 35.12
CA LYS A 16 12.63 33.57 34.84
C LYS A 16 13.76 32.55 34.93
N TYR A 17 13.67 31.59 35.86
CA TYR A 17 14.61 30.47 35.99
C TYR A 17 14.51 29.48 34.82
N LEU A 18 13.29 29.13 34.39
CA LEU A 18 13.04 28.22 33.26
C LEU A 18 13.48 28.83 31.91
N LEU A 19 13.28 30.13 31.70
CA LEU A 19 13.75 30.85 30.50
C LEU A 19 15.28 30.95 30.43
N SER A 20 15.97 31.02 31.57
CA SER A 20 17.44 31.06 31.64
C SER A 20 18.09 29.71 31.28
N LYS A 21 17.48 28.58 31.68
CA LYS A 21 17.96 27.23 31.34
C LYS A 21 17.56 26.76 29.94
N GLY A 22 16.42 27.24 29.41
CA GLY A 22 16.00 26.95 28.03
C GLY A 22 16.96 27.49 26.97
N ARG A 23 17.63 28.63 27.22
CA ARG A 23 18.62 29.21 26.30
C ARG A 23 19.96 28.46 26.28
N ALA A 24 20.35 27.83 27.39
CA ALA A 24 21.56 27.00 27.46
C ALA A 24 21.38 25.66 26.72
N ALA A 25 20.18 25.05 26.81
CA ALA A 25 19.85 23.82 26.09
C ALA A 25 19.75 24.06 24.56
N ALA A 26 19.23 25.20 24.14
CA ALA A 26 19.14 25.58 22.73
C ALA A 26 20.52 25.84 22.08
N SER A 27 21.49 26.39 22.82
CA SER A 27 22.88 26.57 22.32
C SER A 27 23.64 25.25 22.18
N ALA A 28 23.43 24.27 23.06
CA ALA A 28 24.08 22.96 22.98
C ALA A 28 23.54 22.10 21.82
N ILE A 29 22.25 22.20 21.52
CA ILE A 29 21.61 21.51 20.39
C ILE A 29 22.05 22.16 19.07
N LEU A 30 22.15 23.48 19.00
CA LEU A 30 22.62 24.19 17.81
C LEU A 30 24.12 23.91 17.54
N ALA A 31 24.96 23.85 18.58
CA ALA A 31 26.37 23.46 18.45
C ALA A 31 26.52 22.03 17.90
N THR A 32 25.72 21.07 18.39
CA THR A 32 25.75 19.66 17.93
C THR A 32 25.26 19.50 16.48
N ILE A 33 24.30 20.34 16.05
CA ILE A 33 23.79 20.37 14.67
C ILE A 33 24.83 20.99 13.71
N ILE A 34 25.60 21.97 14.18
CA ILE A 34 26.68 22.61 13.41
C ILE A 34 27.90 21.69 13.27
N THR A 35 28.28 20.92 14.30
CA THR A 35 29.38 19.94 14.19
C THR A 35 29.02 18.75 13.30
N LYS A 36 27.75 18.27 13.33
CA LYS A 36 27.30 17.16 12.47
C LYS A 36 27.11 17.56 10.99
N ARG A 37 26.92 18.85 10.68
CA ARG A 37 26.89 19.36 9.29
C ARG A 37 28.28 19.64 8.70
N SER A 38 29.31 19.80 9.53
CA SER A 38 30.70 20.00 9.06
C SER A 38 31.44 18.67 8.77
N VAL A 39 30.98 17.54 9.33
CA VAL A 39 31.58 16.21 9.13
C VAL A 39 31.02 15.45 7.90
N LYS A 40 30.04 16.02 7.18
CA LYS A 40 29.46 15.42 5.94
C LYS A 40 29.73 16.21 4.65
N LYS A 41 30.68 17.15 4.66
CA LYS A 41 31.23 17.81 3.47
C LYS A 41 32.76 17.85 3.57
N ASN A 42 33.43 16.69 3.41
CA ASN A 42 34.85 16.61 3.03
C ASN A 42 35.24 15.16 2.63
N ILE A 43 34.51 14.60 1.66
CA ILE A 43 34.99 13.49 0.83
C ILE A 43 34.84 13.96 -0.62
N LYS A 44 35.75 14.84 -1.05
CA LYS A 44 36.05 15.19 -2.44
C LYS A 44 37.28 16.11 -2.46
N GLN A 45 38.44 15.57 -2.13
CA GLN A 45 39.76 16.05 -2.57
C GLN A 45 40.83 15.15 -1.98
N ASN A 46 41.37 14.24 -2.80
CA ASN A 46 42.76 13.79 -2.77
C ASN A 46 43.00 12.81 -3.93
N GLU A 47 42.96 13.33 -5.15
CA GLU A 47 43.78 12.83 -6.24
C GLU A 47 44.86 13.88 -6.49
N TYR A 48 45.99 13.74 -5.81
CA TYR A 48 47.25 14.32 -6.29
C TYR A 48 48.42 13.53 -5.72
N ILE A 49 49.39 13.25 -6.58
CA ILE A 49 50.67 12.58 -6.35
C ILE A 49 50.62 11.04 -6.47
N GLN A 50 50.45 10.58 -7.71
CA GLN A 50 51.46 9.68 -8.26
C GLN A 50 52.67 10.52 -8.68
N ARG A 51 53.86 10.25 -8.11
CA ARG A 51 55.15 10.38 -8.80
C ARG A 51 56.28 9.81 -7.94
N ASN A 52 57.04 8.92 -8.56
CA ASN A 52 58.45 8.58 -8.31
C ASN A 52 58.79 7.54 -7.23
N ASN A 53 58.70 6.31 -7.72
CA ASN A 53 59.61 5.18 -7.52
C ASN A 53 61.10 5.57 -7.34
N LYS A 54 61.76 4.97 -6.33
CA LYS A 54 63.16 4.44 -6.28
C LYS A 54 63.96 4.79 -5.00
N ASN A 55 64.51 3.70 -4.43
CA ASN A 55 65.75 3.54 -3.66
C ASN A 55 65.73 3.53 -2.11
N SER A 56 66.10 2.34 -1.59
CA SER A 56 66.97 2.07 -0.42
C SER A 56 66.34 2.28 0.96
N THR A 57 66.56 1.51 2.03
CA THR A 57 67.40 0.33 2.36
C THR A 57 66.89 -0.22 3.71
N PHE A 58 67.05 -1.54 3.91
CA PHE A 58 67.21 -2.29 5.18
C PHE A 58 67.17 -1.55 6.54
N LEU A 59 66.38 -2.06 7.51
CA LEU A 59 66.87 -2.76 8.73
C LEU A 59 65.75 -3.13 9.70
N SER A 60 66.03 -4.20 10.45
CA SER A 60 65.20 -4.89 11.41
C SER A 60 65.24 -4.28 12.82
N LEU A 61 64.34 -4.81 13.67
CA LEU A 61 64.43 -4.95 15.13
C LEU A 61 64.05 -3.76 16.05
N THR A 62 62.91 -3.98 16.74
CA THR A 62 62.67 -3.80 18.19
C THR A 62 62.92 -2.47 18.90
N SER A 63 61.86 -1.92 19.49
CA SER A 63 61.73 -1.51 20.91
C SER A 63 60.38 -0.78 21.05
N TYR A 64 59.45 -1.18 21.92
CA TYR A 64 59.45 -0.86 23.35
C TYR A 64 58.33 -1.68 24.04
N TYR A 65 58.71 -2.52 25.02
CA TYR A 65 57.83 -3.03 26.07
C TYR A 65 58.51 -2.78 27.42
N ALA A 66 57.86 -1.98 28.27
CA ALA A 66 58.11 -1.81 29.71
C ALA A 66 56.93 -0.99 30.25
N HIS A 67 56.11 -1.35 31.22
CA HIS A 67 56.15 -2.33 32.31
C HIS A 67 54.72 -2.72 32.72
N PHE A 68 54.48 -3.98 33.09
CA PHE A 68 53.85 -4.36 34.36
C PHE A 68 54.05 -5.88 34.58
N PRO A 69 54.63 -6.32 35.72
CA PRO A 69 55.04 -7.70 35.92
C PRO A 69 53.96 -8.48 36.67
N LEU A 70 53.52 -9.61 36.12
CA LEU A 70 53.07 -10.82 36.83
C LEU A 70 52.50 -11.76 35.77
N LEU A 71 53.33 -12.74 35.35
CA LEU A 71 52.95 -14.05 34.79
C LEU A 71 54.22 -14.67 34.15
N LYS A 72 55.17 -15.02 35.00
CA LYS A 72 56.19 -16.03 34.70
C LYS A 72 56.20 -17.04 35.83
N GLN A 73 55.16 -17.85 35.88
CA GLN A 73 55.24 -19.22 36.38
C GLN A 73 54.09 -19.99 35.76
N GLN A 74 54.41 -21.21 35.31
CA GLN A 74 53.52 -22.20 34.67
C GLN A 74 53.36 -22.05 33.15
N GLN A 75 54.49 -22.19 32.44
CA GLN A 75 54.50 -23.11 31.30
C GLN A 75 54.25 -24.52 31.84
N GLN A 76 52.99 -24.95 31.84
CA GLN A 76 52.59 -26.35 31.71
C GLN A 76 51.06 -26.41 31.65
N GLN A 77 50.57 -27.19 30.68
CA GLN A 77 49.21 -27.73 30.53
C GLN A 77 48.24 -27.01 29.57
N GLN A 78 47.85 -27.82 28.59
CA GLN A 78 46.61 -27.84 27.81
C GLN A 78 46.51 -26.93 26.57
N GLN A 79 46.62 -27.59 25.41
CA GLN A 79 45.76 -27.27 24.26
C GLN A 79 44.30 -27.39 24.73
N THR A 80 43.70 -26.29 25.20
CA THR A 80 42.25 -26.20 25.35
C THR A 80 41.66 -25.76 24.02
N THR A 81 41.11 -26.71 23.28
CA THR A 81 40.11 -26.46 22.25
C THR A 81 38.98 -25.65 22.90
N PHE A 82 38.82 -24.38 22.52
CA PHE A 82 37.64 -23.60 22.92
C PHE A 82 36.42 -24.18 22.19
N THR A 83 35.76 -25.15 22.82
CA THR A 83 34.42 -25.57 22.43
C THR A 83 33.43 -24.53 22.95
N TYR A 84 33.02 -23.61 22.07
CA TYR A 84 31.86 -22.76 22.35
C TYR A 84 30.65 -23.68 22.56
N PRO A 85 29.87 -23.52 23.64
CA PRO A 85 28.69 -24.34 23.84
C PRO A 85 27.76 -24.17 22.62
N LEU A 86 27.19 -25.27 22.14
CA LEU A 86 26.34 -25.33 20.94
C LEU A 86 25.21 -24.28 20.97
N THR A 87 24.77 -23.88 22.16
CA THR A 87 23.80 -22.81 22.41
C THR A 87 24.28 -21.43 21.93
N THR A 88 25.57 -21.09 22.10
CA THR A 88 26.14 -19.82 21.63
C THR A 88 26.24 -19.76 20.10
N ILE A 89 26.61 -20.87 19.45
CA ILE A 89 26.65 -20.95 17.97
C ILE A 89 25.23 -20.88 17.39
N SER A 90 24.27 -21.54 18.03
CA SER A 90 22.84 -21.47 17.66
C SER A 90 22.33 -20.03 17.75
N ASN A 91 22.61 -19.32 18.84
CA ASN A 91 22.19 -17.93 19.05
C ASN A 91 22.80 -16.97 18.01
N ILE A 92 24.07 -17.16 17.63
CA ILE A 92 24.72 -16.38 16.58
C ILE A 92 24.07 -16.67 15.21
N ARG A 93 23.78 -17.93 14.88
CA ARG A 93 23.08 -18.30 13.63
C ARG A 93 21.68 -17.70 13.55
N THR A 94 20.94 -17.71 14.65
CA THR A 94 19.62 -17.08 14.73
C THR A 94 19.75 -15.57 14.52
N ALA A 95 20.66 -14.90 15.22
CA ALA A 95 20.87 -13.44 15.08
C ALA A 95 21.27 -13.03 13.65
N VAL A 96 22.15 -13.79 13.00
CA VAL A 96 22.55 -13.54 11.60
C VAL A 96 21.38 -13.76 10.63
N THR A 97 20.56 -14.78 10.86
CA THR A 97 19.35 -15.04 10.06
C THR A 97 18.33 -13.91 10.21
N THR A 98 18.08 -13.46 11.44
CA THR A 98 17.18 -12.34 11.72
C THR A 98 17.68 -11.02 11.12
N ALA A 99 18.99 -10.75 11.20
CA ALA A 99 19.59 -9.55 10.60
C ALA A 99 19.47 -9.56 9.07
N LYS A 100 19.73 -10.70 8.42
CA LYS A 100 19.55 -10.87 6.97
C LYS A 100 18.08 -10.73 6.55
N ALA A 101 17.15 -11.30 7.32
CA ALA A 101 15.72 -11.16 7.06
C ALA A 101 15.26 -9.70 7.19
N ALA A 102 15.75 -8.98 8.21
CA ALA A 102 15.46 -7.55 8.38
C ALA A 102 16.07 -6.69 7.25
N GLU A 103 17.28 -7.01 6.79
CA GLU A 103 17.92 -6.32 5.66
C GLU A 103 17.20 -6.59 4.34
N MET A 104 16.79 -7.83 4.07
CA MET A 104 15.98 -8.20 2.90
C MET A 104 14.61 -7.53 2.95
N SER A 105 13.94 -7.53 4.10
CA SER A 105 12.65 -6.86 4.31
C SER A 105 12.77 -5.35 4.10
N ASN A 106 13.82 -4.72 4.62
CA ASN A 106 14.07 -3.29 4.42
C ASN A 106 14.36 -2.98 2.94
N LYS A 107 15.10 -3.85 2.23
CA LYS A 107 15.35 -3.69 0.80
C LYS A 107 14.07 -3.83 -0.02
N SER A 108 13.24 -4.85 0.25
CA SER A 108 11.95 -5.01 -0.44
C SER A 108 11.00 -3.86 -0.16
N ASP A 109 11.00 -3.32 1.06
CA ASP A 109 10.17 -2.17 1.43
C ASP A 109 10.59 -0.89 0.70
N ILE A 110 11.90 -0.64 0.60
CA ILE A 110 12.45 0.48 -0.17
C ILE A 110 12.05 0.38 -1.65
N ASP A 111 12.02 -0.84 -2.20
CA ASP A 111 11.66 -1.09 -3.59
C ASP A 111 10.17 -0.80 -3.85
N ILE A 112 9.27 -1.38 -3.03
CA ILE A 112 7.81 -1.15 -3.12
C ILE A 112 7.48 0.33 -2.97
N ARG A 113 8.14 1.03 -2.04
CA ARG A 113 7.94 2.47 -1.85
C ARG A 113 8.31 3.28 -3.09
N ASN A 114 9.36 2.90 -3.80
CA ASN A 114 9.77 3.58 -5.03
C ASN A 114 8.71 3.41 -6.13
N TYR A 115 8.24 2.17 -6.35
CA TYR A 115 7.13 1.89 -7.26
C TYR A 115 5.89 2.72 -6.91
N TYR A 116 5.49 2.71 -5.63
CA TYR A 116 4.34 3.45 -5.12
C TYR A 116 4.45 4.96 -5.42
N ASN A 117 5.57 5.60 -5.12
CA ASN A 117 5.72 7.05 -5.32
C ASN A 117 5.61 7.44 -6.79
N VAL A 118 6.26 6.69 -7.68
CA VAL A 118 6.23 6.96 -9.13
C VAL A 118 4.81 6.78 -9.66
N ALA A 119 4.13 5.70 -9.29
CA ALA A 119 2.74 5.47 -9.72
C ALA A 119 1.80 6.56 -9.20
N LEU A 120 1.96 6.99 -7.95
CA LEU A 120 1.14 8.06 -7.35
C LEU A 120 1.31 9.37 -8.13
N GLU A 121 2.55 9.73 -8.48
CA GLU A 121 2.84 10.91 -9.30
C GLU A 121 2.23 10.82 -10.70
N LEU A 122 2.26 9.65 -11.34
CA LEU A 122 1.67 9.44 -12.66
C LEU A 122 0.15 9.54 -12.62
N VAL A 123 -0.51 8.88 -11.67
CA VAL A 123 -1.98 8.97 -11.51
C VAL A 123 -2.42 10.41 -11.23
N MET A 124 -1.67 11.15 -10.39
CA MET A 124 -1.95 12.58 -10.14
C MET A 124 -1.88 13.42 -11.44
N LYS A 125 -0.97 13.11 -12.36
CA LYS A 125 -0.81 13.84 -13.63
C LYS A 125 -1.99 13.62 -14.59
N CYS A 126 -2.69 12.50 -14.49
CA CYS A 126 -3.88 12.23 -15.30
C CYS A 126 -5.09 13.09 -14.89
N GLY A 127 -5.13 13.55 -13.63
CA GLY A 127 -6.27 14.28 -13.04
C GLY A 127 -6.78 15.50 -13.84
N PRO A 128 -5.92 16.47 -14.22
CA PRO A 128 -6.35 17.64 -14.98
C PRO A 128 -7.00 17.29 -16.33
N MET A 129 -6.39 16.38 -17.09
CA MET A 129 -6.88 15.94 -18.41
C MET A 129 -8.27 15.31 -18.31
N ILE A 130 -8.44 14.37 -17.37
CA ILE A 130 -9.71 13.66 -17.27
C ILE A 130 -10.84 14.53 -16.68
N ARG A 131 -10.51 15.53 -15.85
CA ARG A 131 -11.50 16.54 -15.39
C ARG A 131 -12.02 17.39 -16.53
N GLU A 132 -11.14 17.79 -17.45
CA GLU A 132 -11.53 18.48 -18.67
C GLU A 132 -12.45 17.59 -19.52
N GLY A 133 -12.07 16.31 -19.68
CA GLY A 133 -12.89 15.32 -20.38
C GLY A 133 -14.29 15.14 -19.81
N TYR A 134 -14.40 15.02 -18.49
CA TYR A 134 -15.66 14.90 -17.77
C TYR A 134 -16.56 16.14 -17.93
N SER A 135 -15.96 17.34 -18.04
CA SER A 135 -16.70 18.60 -18.13
C SER A 135 -17.23 18.89 -19.53
N ASN A 136 -16.61 18.33 -20.57
CA ASN A 136 -16.97 18.55 -21.96
C ASN A 136 -18.20 17.71 -22.36
N ALA A 137 -19.26 18.37 -22.84
CA ALA A 137 -20.58 17.76 -23.10
C ALA A 137 -20.62 16.77 -24.27
N ASP A 138 -19.57 16.76 -25.12
CA ASP A 138 -19.48 15.97 -26.35
C ASP A 138 -18.47 14.82 -26.22
N ALA A 139 -18.35 14.21 -25.04
CA ALA A 139 -17.48 13.05 -24.86
C ALA A 139 -17.94 11.91 -25.79
N VAL A 140 -17.29 11.81 -26.95
CA VAL A 140 -17.50 10.75 -27.92
C VAL A 140 -17.10 9.45 -27.25
N TYR A 141 -18.09 8.60 -27.00
CA TYR A 141 -17.87 7.23 -26.54
C TYR A 141 -18.12 6.25 -27.68
N LYS A 142 -17.52 5.07 -27.56
CA LYS A 142 -17.77 3.91 -28.41
C LYS A 142 -18.31 2.80 -27.56
N GLN A 143 -19.15 1.97 -28.14
CA GLN A 143 -19.54 0.69 -27.57
C GLN A 143 -18.50 -0.37 -27.98
N LYS A 144 -17.97 -1.13 -27.02
CA LYS A 144 -17.04 -2.25 -27.25
C LYS A 144 -17.84 -3.54 -27.58
N ALA A 145 -17.73 -4.59 -26.77
CA ALA A 145 -18.29 -5.90 -27.09
C ALA A 145 -19.81 -5.99 -26.84
N ALA A 146 -20.35 -5.17 -25.93
CA ALA A 146 -21.75 -5.20 -25.52
C ALA A 146 -22.30 -3.79 -25.26
N PHE A 147 -23.62 -3.63 -25.17
CA PHE A 147 -24.27 -2.30 -25.04
C PHE A 147 -23.94 -1.57 -23.73
N PHE A 148 -23.50 -2.32 -22.72
CA PHE A 148 -23.09 -1.84 -21.40
C PHE A 148 -21.57 -1.70 -21.28
N ASP A 149 -20.82 -2.04 -22.33
CA ASP A 149 -19.37 -2.00 -22.39
C ASP A 149 -18.95 -0.79 -23.23
N LEU A 150 -18.61 0.31 -22.56
CA LEU A 150 -18.42 1.62 -23.15
C LEU A 150 -16.98 2.08 -22.96
N VAL A 151 -16.46 2.87 -23.91
CA VAL A 151 -15.10 3.42 -23.86
C VAL A 151 -15.06 4.81 -24.42
N THR A 152 -14.15 5.64 -23.91
CA THR A 152 -13.86 6.98 -24.41
C THR A 152 -12.41 7.07 -24.88
N LYS A 153 -12.05 8.16 -25.56
CA LYS A 153 -10.64 8.42 -25.89
C LYS A 153 -9.75 8.55 -24.64
N TYR A 154 -10.33 8.94 -23.50
CA TYR A 154 -9.57 9.20 -22.29
C TYR A 154 -9.10 7.92 -21.60
N ASP A 155 -9.85 6.82 -21.74
CA ASP A 155 -9.44 5.50 -21.26
C ASP A 155 -8.06 5.13 -21.85
N LYS A 156 -7.94 5.28 -23.19
CA LYS A 156 -6.69 5.03 -23.90
C LYS A 156 -5.58 6.01 -23.53
N GLU A 157 -5.86 7.31 -23.50
CA GLU A 157 -4.87 8.34 -23.16
C GLU A 157 -4.29 8.14 -21.74
N ILE A 158 -5.12 7.77 -20.77
CA ILE A 158 -4.68 7.48 -19.40
C ILE A 158 -3.84 6.21 -19.36
N GLU A 159 -4.29 5.12 -19.99
CA GLU A 159 -3.54 3.86 -20.02
C GLU A 159 -2.15 4.07 -20.64
N ASP A 160 -2.05 4.80 -21.75
CA ASP A 160 -0.79 5.10 -22.42
C ASP A 160 0.16 5.91 -21.49
N ILE A 161 -0.34 6.97 -20.84
CA ILE A 161 0.47 7.78 -19.88
C ILE A 161 1.02 6.92 -18.75
N LEU A 162 0.18 6.06 -18.18
CA LEU A 162 0.56 5.20 -17.06
C LEU A 162 1.56 4.14 -17.52
N VAL A 163 1.27 3.42 -18.61
CA VAL A 163 2.14 2.36 -19.14
C VAL A 163 3.49 2.93 -19.55
N GLU A 164 3.54 4.01 -20.34
CA GLU A 164 4.80 4.63 -20.77
C GLU A 164 5.62 5.14 -19.58
N GLY A 165 4.96 5.84 -18.64
CA GLY A 165 5.61 6.40 -17.46
C GLY A 165 6.19 5.32 -16.54
N LEU A 166 5.41 4.26 -16.28
CA LEU A 166 5.82 3.14 -15.44
C LEU A 166 6.89 2.29 -16.13
N HIS A 167 6.76 2.01 -17.43
CA HIS A 167 7.76 1.23 -18.16
C HIS A 167 9.10 1.97 -18.25
N LYS A 168 9.07 3.30 -18.41
CA LYS A 168 10.28 4.13 -18.39
C LYS A 168 10.98 4.10 -17.04
N ALA A 169 10.22 4.10 -15.94
CA ALA A 169 10.77 4.03 -14.60
C ALA A 169 11.22 2.61 -14.20
N PHE A 170 10.50 1.60 -14.69
CA PHE A 170 10.61 0.20 -14.30
C PHE A 170 10.52 -0.73 -15.54
N PRO A 171 11.58 -0.82 -16.36
CA PRO A 171 11.55 -1.57 -17.62
C PRO A 171 11.26 -3.07 -17.47
N GLU A 172 11.49 -3.63 -16.27
CA GLU A 172 11.19 -5.02 -15.92
C GLU A 172 9.71 -5.30 -15.64
N SER A 173 8.90 -4.24 -15.47
CA SER A 173 7.49 -4.38 -15.15
C SER A 173 6.68 -4.88 -16.34
N LYS A 174 5.67 -5.70 -16.05
CA LYS A 174 4.62 -6.14 -16.96
C LYS A 174 3.33 -5.35 -16.71
N PHE A 175 2.36 -5.49 -17.62
CA PHE A 175 1.11 -4.75 -17.59
C PHE A 175 -0.09 -5.67 -17.87
N ILE A 176 -1.17 -5.44 -17.14
CA ILE A 176 -2.50 -5.99 -17.36
C ILE A 176 -3.46 -4.78 -17.31
N GLY A 177 -3.73 -4.19 -18.47
CA GLY A 177 -4.61 -3.03 -18.63
C GLY A 177 -5.92 -3.42 -19.32
N GLU A 178 -7.02 -2.77 -18.94
CA GLU A 178 -8.32 -3.00 -19.57
C GLU A 178 -8.28 -2.82 -21.09
N GLU A 179 -7.72 -1.70 -21.57
CA GLU A 179 -7.79 -1.35 -22.98
C GLU A 179 -6.86 -2.23 -23.82
N ALA A 180 -5.65 -2.52 -23.31
CA ALA A 180 -4.75 -3.49 -23.92
C ALA A 180 -5.37 -4.90 -24.02
N VAL A 181 -6.15 -5.33 -23.02
CA VAL A 181 -6.86 -6.61 -23.08
C VAL A 181 -8.02 -6.56 -24.06
N ALA A 182 -8.78 -5.47 -24.11
CA ALA A 182 -9.85 -5.28 -25.09
C ALA A 182 -9.33 -5.33 -26.53
N GLU A 183 -8.16 -4.74 -26.81
CA GLU A 183 -7.52 -4.77 -28.12
C GLU A 183 -6.95 -6.15 -28.50
N SER A 184 -6.33 -6.84 -27.55
CA SER A 184 -5.65 -8.13 -27.79
C SER A 184 -6.57 -9.35 -27.67
N GLY A 185 -7.72 -9.21 -27.01
CA GLY A 185 -8.66 -10.28 -26.69
C GLY A 185 -8.12 -11.31 -25.68
N LYS A 186 -6.99 -11.03 -25.01
CA LYS A 186 -6.33 -11.98 -24.11
C LYS A 186 -5.82 -11.29 -22.84
N VAL A 187 -6.29 -11.78 -21.69
CA VAL A 187 -5.73 -11.42 -20.39
C VAL A 187 -4.34 -12.07 -20.23
N PRO A 188 -3.26 -11.30 -20.01
CA PRO A 188 -1.94 -11.86 -19.71
C PRO A 188 -1.95 -12.67 -18.41
N GLU A 189 -1.09 -13.69 -18.33
CA GLU A 189 -0.89 -14.43 -17.08
C GLU A 189 -0.17 -13.55 -16.05
N LEU A 190 -0.67 -13.54 -14.81
CA LEU A 190 0.03 -12.91 -13.70
C LEU A 190 1.22 -13.77 -13.26
N THR A 191 2.42 -13.26 -13.50
CA THR A 191 3.69 -13.93 -13.17
C THR A 191 4.32 -13.36 -11.90
N ASP A 192 5.52 -13.85 -11.56
CA ASP A 192 6.24 -13.36 -10.38
C ASP A 192 6.90 -11.98 -10.61
N ALA A 193 7.06 -11.54 -11.86
CA ALA A 193 7.56 -10.22 -12.20
C ALA A 193 6.63 -9.10 -11.69
N PRO A 194 7.18 -7.91 -11.35
CA PRO A 194 6.37 -6.73 -11.08
C PRO A 194 5.36 -6.52 -12.20
N THR A 195 4.07 -6.46 -11.85
CA THR A 195 2.99 -6.36 -12.82
C THR A 195 2.02 -5.28 -12.38
N TRP A 196 1.85 -4.26 -13.21
CA TRP A 196 0.86 -3.20 -13.03
C TRP A 196 -0.48 -3.64 -13.60
N ILE A 197 -1.52 -3.57 -12.78
CA ILE A 197 -2.90 -3.91 -13.14
C ILE A 197 -3.67 -2.59 -13.15
N ILE A 198 -4.15 -2.16 -14.31
CA ILE A 198 -4.59 -0.78 -14.56
C ILE A 198 -6.01 -0.78 -15.11
N ASP A 199 -6.88 -0.01 -14.47
CA ASP A 199 -8.14 0.45 -15.02
C ASP A 199 -8.04 1.98 -15.18
N PRO A 200 -8.05 2.50 -16.42
CA PRO A 200 -7.96 3.92 -16.66
C PRO A 200 -9.23 4.68 -16.21
N ILE A 201 -10.42 4.06 -16.28
CA ILE A 201 -11.70 4.65 -15.85
C ILE A 201 -12.65 3.55 -15.32
N ASP A 202 -12.48 3.15 -14.06
CA ASP A 202 -13.45 2.28 -13.39
C ASP A 202 -14.73 3.06 -13.13
N GLY A 203 -15.82 2.59 -13.75
CA GLY A 203 -17.10 3.29 -13.80
C GLY A 203 -17.29 4.16 -15.05
N THR A 204 -16.86 3.71 -16.23
CA THR A 204 -17.03 4.43 -17.51
C THR A 204 -18.47 4.87 -17.78
N THR A 205 -19.46 4.08 -17.37
CA THR A 205 -20.89 4.48 -17.44
C THR A 205 -21.15 5.74 -16.61
N ASN A 206 -20.65 5.79 -15.37
CA ASN A 206 -20.78 6.97 -14.52
C ASN A 206 -20.03 8.17 -15.13
N PHE A 207 -18.84 7.96 -15.68
CA PHE A 207 -18.08 8.99 -16.38
C PHE A 207 -18.89 9.61 -17.54
N ILE A 208 -19.41 8.78 -18.45
CA ILE A 208 -20.20 9.21 -19.62
C ILE A 208 -21.48 9.94 -19.19
N HIS A 209 -22.14 9.45 -18.14
CA HIS A 209 -23.40 10.02 -17.64
C HIS A 209 -23.20 11.18 -16.65
N ARG A 210 -21.97 11.64 -16.43
CA ARG A 210 -21.66 12.74 -15.50
C ARG A 210 -22.13 12.49 -14.07
N ILE A 211 -22.02 11.24 -13.62
CA ILE A 211 -22.17 10.84 -12.22
C ILE A 211 -20.77 10.93 -11.58
N PRO A 212 -20.57 11.68 -10.48
CA PRO A 212 -19.25 11.97 -9.93
C PRO A 212 -18.65 10.82 -9.09
N HIS A 213 -18.85 9.57 -9.51
CA HIS A 213 -18.40 8.36 -8.81
C HIS A 213 -17.74 7.37 -9.78
N TRP A 214 -16.50 7.65 -10.13
CA TRP A 214 -15.64 6.83 -10.99
C TRP A 214 -14.19 7.16 -10.65
N CYS A 215 -13.24 6.32 -11.07
CA CYS A 215 -11.83 6.53 -10.72
C CYS A 215 -10.83 5.98 -11.73
N ILE A 216 -9.59 6.42 -11.60
CA ILE A 216 -8.42 5.70 -12.12
C ILE A 216 -7.99 4.70 -11.06
N SER A 217 -7.82 3.43 -11.40
CA SER A 217 -7.36 2.36 -10.49
C SER A 217 -6.04 1.77 -10.97
N VAL A 218 -5.05 1.72 -10.08
CA VAL A 218 -3.73 1.15 -10.35
C VAL A 218 -3.33 0.25 -9.20
N GLY A 219 -3.14 -1.03 -9.47
CA GLY A 219 -2.56 -2.01 -8.55
C GLY A 219 -1.18 -2.48 -9.00
N LEU A 220 -0.31 -2.80 -8.06
CA LEU A 220 0.98 -3.45 -8.31
C LEU A 220 0.99 -4.83 -7.67
N ALA A 221 1.31 -5.84 -8.46
CA ALA A 221 1.62 -7.19 -7.99
C ALA A 221 3.12 -7.48 -8.12
N ILE A 222 3.74 -8.07 -7.10
CA ILE A 222 5.11 -8.63 -7.14
C ILE A 222 5.03 -10.04 -6.57
N ASN A 223 5.62 -11.04 -7.24
CA ASN A 223 5.49 -12.45 -6.86
C ASN A 223 4.01 -12.89 -6.73
N LYS A 224 3.15 -12.39 -7.64
CA LYS A 224 1.69 -12.59 -7.65
C LYS A 224 0.94 -12.06 -6.42
N GLU A 225 1.63 -11.33 -5.53
CA GLU A 225 1.03 -10.68 -4.37
C GLU A 225 0.77 -9.20 -4.66
N LEU A 226 -0.42 -8.71 -4.37
CA LEU A 226 -0.73 -7.28 -4.45
C LEU A 226 -0.02 -6.50 -3.33
N VAL A 227 0.86 -5.56 -3.70
CA VAL A 227 1.75 -4.86 -2.76
C VAL A 227 1.58 -3.35 -2.73
N ALA A 228 0.98 -2.72 -3.75
CA ALA A 228 0.66 -1.30 -3.76
C ALA A 228 -0.63 -1.05 -4.54
N GLY A 229 -1.41 -0.04 -4.13
CA GLY A 229 -2.66 0.33 -4.77
C GLY A 229 -2.90 1.83 -4.70
N ILE A 230 -3.36 2.41 -5.80
CA ILE A 230 -3.73 3.82 -5.95
C ILE A 230 -5.09 3.86 -6.65
N VAL A 231 -6.04 4.57 -6.07
CA VAL A 231 -7.37 4.78 -6.62
C VAL A 231 -7.70 6.25 -6.53
N TYR A 232 -7.94 6.91 -7.67
CA TYR A 232 -8.14 8.35 -7.73
C TYR A 232 -9.47 8.73 -8.36
N ASN A 233 -10.36 9.33 -7.58
CA ASN A 233 -11.52 10.06 -8.11
C ASN A 233 -11.17 11.55 -8.23
N PRO A 234 -10.93 12.06 -9.44
CA PRO A 234 -10.48 13.43 -9.65
C PRO A 234 -11.60 14.47 -9.51
N ILE A 235 -12.87 14.05 -9.60
CA ILE A 235 -14.04 14.92 -9.45
C ILE A 235 -14.33 15.18 -7.97
N ALA A 236 -14.28 14.13 -7.15
CA ALA A 236 -14.42 14.25 -5.70
C ALA A 236 -13.12 14.73 -5.01
N ASN A 237 -12.01 14.83 -5.76
CA ASN A 237 -10.67 15.08 -5.23
C ASN A 237 -10.30 14.08 -4.12
N GLU A 238 -10.53 12.79 -4.38
CA GLU A 238 -10.25 11.70 -3.45
C GLU A 238 -9.14 10.81 -4.01
N MET A 239 -7.93 10.98 -3.47
CA MET A 239 -6.77 10.12 -3.76
C MET A 239 -6.61 9.09 -2.65
N TYR A 240 -7.06 7.86 -2.91
CA TYR A 240 -6.81 6.72 -2.05
C TYR A 240 -5.51 6.04 -2.45
N SER A 241 -4.68 5.68 -1.48
CA SER A 241 -3.42 5.03 -1.78
C SER A 241 -2.90 4.21 -0.59
N ALA A 242 -2.20 3.12 -0.89
CA ALA A 242 -1.61 2.25 0.12
C ALA A 242 -0.45 1.44 -0.48
N TRP A 243 0.47 1.01 0.38
CA TRP A 243 1.42 -0.06 0.05
C TRP A 243 1.68 -0.93 1.27
N LYS A 244 2.11 -2.15 1.00
CA LYS A 244 2.16 -3.26 1.94
C LYS A 244 2.88 -2.89 3.25
N GLY A 245 2.17 -2.96 4.37
CA GLY A 245 2.70 -2.76 5.72
C GLY A 245 2.76 -1.31 6.21
N HIS A 246 2.26 -0.33 5.45
CA HIS A 246 2.35 1.10 5.81
C HIS A 246 0.98 1.76 6.04
N GLY A 247 -0.10 1.02 5.82
CA GLY A 247 -1.47 1.45 5.96
C GLY A 247 -2.03 2.20 4.74
N ALA A 248 -3.32 2.50 4.81
CA ALA A 248 -4.06 3.17 3.76
C ALA A 248 -4.29 4.66 4.06
N TYR A 249 -4.36 5.46 2.99
CA TYR A 249 -4.50 6.91 3.07
C TYR A 249 -5.54 7.43 2.09
N LEU A 250 -6.29 8.44 2.50
CA LEU A 250 -7.11 9.32 1.65
C LEU A 250 -6.52 10.73 1.72
N ASN A 251 -6.03 11.26 0.60
CA ASN A 251 -5.41 12.58 0.53
C ASN A 251 -4.29 12.79 1.59
N GLY A 252 -3.49 11.75 1.81
CA GLY A 252 -2.41 11.74 2.80
C GLY A 252 -2.85 11.58 4.26
N GLN A 253 -4.16 11.51 4.55
CA GLN A 253 -4.69 11.21 5.87
C GLN A 253 -4.94 9.71 6.01
N ARG A 254 -4.46 9.10 7.10
CA ARG A 254 -4.64 7.67 7.35
C ARG A 254 -6.13 7.35 7.52
N ILE A 255 -6.58 6.26 6.88
CA ILE A 255 -7.95 5.75 6.98
C ILE A 255 -7.96 4.35 7.61
N HIS A 256 -9.11 3.95 8.13
CA HIS A 256 -9.34 2.61 8.67
C HIS A 256 -10.79 2.19 8.41
N VAL A 257 -11.00 0.88 8.31
CA VAL A 257 -12.34 0.30 8.28
C VAL A 257 -13.09 0.54 9.60
N ARG A 258 -14.42 0.40 9.60
CA ARG A 258 -15.20 0.33 10.85
C ARG A 258 -14.95 -1.01 11.55
N LYS A 259 -15.42 -1.15 12.79
CA LYS A 259 -15.39 -2.42 13.55
C LYS A 259 -16.77 -3.09 13.57
N CYS A 260 -17.50 -3.01 12.46
CA CYS A 260 -18.82 -3.63 12.33
C CYS A 260 -18.67 -5.15 12.21
N THR A 261 -19.33 -5.91 13.07
CA THR A 261 -19.28 -7.39 13.10
C THR A 261 -20.60 -8.03 12.67
N GLU A 262 -21.72 -7.30 12.81
CA GLU A 262 -23.07 -7.81 12.54
C GLU A 262 -23.63 -7.25 11.25
N MET A 263 -24.28 -8.10 10.45
CA MET A 263 -24.83 -7.68 9.15
C MET A 263 -25.92 -6.62 9.30
N ASN A 264 -26.77 -6.71 10.33
CA ASN A 264 -27.90 -5.80 10.55
C ASN A 264 -27.48 -4.38 10.97
N ASP A 265 -26.21 -4.17 11.31
CA ASP A 265 -25.57 -2.88 11.58
C ASP A 265 -24.70 -2.37 10.39
N ALA A 266 -24.57 -3.19 9.35
CA ALA A 266 -23.69 -2.96 8.22
C ALA A 266 -24.38 -2.16 7.10
N VAL A 267 -23.64 -1.22 6.51
CA VAL A 267 -23.93 -0.67 5.18
C VAL A 267 -23.27 -1.57 4.13
N LEU A 268 -24.11 -2.28 3.38
CA LEU A 268 -23.70 -3.16 2.28
C LEU A 268 -23.55 -2.36 0.98
N ALA A 269 -22.44 -2.56 0.28
CA ALA A 269 -22.34 -2.22 -1.13
C ALA A 269 -22.50 -3.47 -2.00
N TYR A 270 -23.06 -3.30 -3.20
CA TYR A 270 -23.26 -4.35 -4.19
C TYR A 270 -23.36 -3.74 -5.59
N GLU A 271 -22.81 -4.38 -6.61
CA GLU A 271 -22.99 -3.93 -7.99
C GLU A 271 -24.08 -4.71 -8.71
N ILE A 272 -25.16 -4.02 -9.10
CA ILE A 272 -26.31 -4.63 -9.78
C ILE A 272 -26.11 -4.76 -11.29
N SER A 273 -24.98 -4.28 -11.82
CA SER A 273 -24.75 -4.11 -13.27
C SER A 273 -24.99 -5.40 -14.06
N LEU A 274 -24.66 -6.58 -13.53
CA LEU A 274 -24.74 -7.86 -14.24
C LEU A 274 -26.13 -8.53 -14.25
N ILE A 275 -27.17 -7.91 -13.70
CA ILE A 275 -28.52 -8.52 -13.74
C ILE A 275 -29.09 -8.64 -15.16
N HIS A 276 -28.54 -7.92 -16.14
CA HIS A 276 -28.95 -8.08 -17.54
C HIS A 276 -28.41 -9.40 -18.15
N ALA A 277 -27.35 -9.99 -17.58
CA ALA A 277 -26.73 -11.21 -18.09
C ALA A 277 -27.46 -12.46 -17.55
N ALA A 278 -28.32 -13.06 -18.38
CA ALA A 278 -29.20 -14.16 -17.98
C ALA A 278 -28.49 -15.34 -17.29
N ALA A 279 -27.24 -15.65 -17.69
CA ALA A 279 -26.46 -16.75 -17.14
C ALA A 279 -26.11 -16.57 -15.65
N VAL A 280 -26.00 -15.33 -15.17
CA VAL A 280 -25.60 -15.02 -13.79
C VAL A 280 -26.65 -14.21 -13.03
N ARG A 281 -27.70 -13.72 -13.70
CA ARG A 281 -28.75 -12.87 -13.14
C ARG A 281 -29.38 -13.49 -11.89
N ASP A 282 -29.91 -14.71 -11.99
CA ASP A 282 -30.70 -15.29 -10.92
C ASP A 282 -29.85 -15.56 -9.67
N LYS A 283 -28.57 -15.95 -9.85
CA LYS A 283 -27.57 -16.04 -8.77
C LYS A 283 -27.42 -14.69 -8.06
N ASN A 284 -27.14 -13.63 -8.83
CA ASN A 284 -26.90 -12.28 -8.31
C ASN A 284 -28.13 -11.72 -7.57
N VAL A 285 -29.34 -11.87 -8.13
CA VAL A 285 -30.56 -11.37 -7.48
C VAL A 285 -30.85 -12.11 -6.18
N LYS A 286 -30.70 -13.45 -6.16
CA LYS A 286 -30.87 -14.22 -4.93
C LYS A 286 -29.91 -13.75 -3.84
N ARG A 287 -28.64 -13.54 -4.18
CA ARG A 287 -27.60 -13.09 -3.25
C ARG A 287 -27.86 -11.68 -2.74
N ILE A 288 -28.13 -10.70 -3.61
CA ILE A 288 -28.44 -9.34 -3.16
C ILE A 288 -29.71 -9.30 -2.31
N SER A 289 -30.75 -10.07 -2.65
CA SER A 289 -31.97 -10.16 -1.84
C SER A 289 -31.65 -10.62 -0.41
N LYS A 290 -30.86 -11.69 -0.28
CA LYS A 290 -30.50 -12.24 1.03
C LYS A 290 -29.57 -11.31 1.82
N LEU A 291 -28.55 -10.74 1.18
CA LEU A 291 -27.61 -9.83 1.84
C LEU A 291 -28.31 -8.53 2.26
N ALA A 292 -29.07 -7.89 1.34
CA ALA A 292 -29.75 -6.63 1.59
C ALA A 292 -30.88 -6.76 2.63
N ALA A 293 -31.60 -7.87 2.66
CA ALA A 293 -32.63 -8.11 3.69
C ALA A 293 -32.04 -8.25 5.10
N ASN A 294 -30.73 -8.45 5.23
CA ASN A 294 -30.02 -8.59 6.50
C ASN A 294 -29.11 -7.39 6.81
N SER A 295 -29.02 -6.37 5.94
CA SER A 295 -28.21 -5.16 6.17
C SER A 295 -29.05 -3.97 6.62
N THR A 296 -28.42 -2.98 7.27
CA THR A 296 -29.09 -1.71 7.61
C THR A 296 -29.45 -0.92 6.35
N GLY A 297 -28.62 -1.02 5.31
CA GLY A 297 -28.85 -0.37 4.04
C GLY A 297 -27.92 -0.86 2.96
N THR A 298 -28.30 -0.57 1.71
CA THR A 298 -27.56 -1.03 0.51
C THR A 298 -27.15 0.14 -0.36
N ARG A 299 -26.00 0.04 -1.04
CA ARG A 299 -25.48 0.98 -2.04
C ARG A 299 -25.06 0.22 -3.29
N CYS A 300 -25.30 0.81 -4.45
CA CYS A 300 -24.73 0.41 -5.74
C CYS A 300 -24.23 1.69 -6.38
N MET A 301 -22.92 1.79 -6.57
CA MET A 301 -22.29 3.06 -6.89
C MET A 301 -21.63 3.06 -8.27
N GLY A 302 -21.47 1.89 -8.90
CA GLY A 302 -21.05 1.78 -10.31
C GLY A 302 -19.54 1.88 -10.53
N SER A 303 -18.72 1.63 -9.49
CA SER A 303 -17.25 1.54 -9.57
C SER A 303 -16.76 0.56 -8.49
N GLY A 304 -16.10 -0.51 -8.91
CA GLY A 304 -15.62 -1.57 -8.01
C GLY A 304 -14.48 -1.10 -7.10
N ALA A 305 -13.52 -0.38 -7.68
CA ALA A 305 -12.33 0.09 -6.98
C ALA A 305 -12.68 1.17 -5.96
N LEU A 306 -13.56 2.13 -6.30
CA LEU A 306 -14.04 3.12 -5.33
C LEU A 306 -14.89 2.51 -4.23
N THR A 307 -15.72 1.52 -4.56
CA THR A 307 -16.54 0.86 -3.55
C THR A 307 -15.68 0.18 -2.49
N LEU A 308 -14.58 -0.48 -2.88
CA LEU A 308 -13.58 -0.99 -1.95
C LEU A 308 -12.93 0.11 -1.10
N CYS A 309 -12.62 1.26 -1.69
CA CYS A 309 -12.09 2.42 -0.97
C CYS A 309 -13.08 3.00 0.05
N TYR A 310 -14.38 2.94 -0.25
CA TYR A 310 -15.44 3.38 0.66
C TYR A 310 -15.61 2.42 1.85
N VAL A 311 -15.39 1.12 1.65
CA VAL A 311 -15.24 0.17 2.77
C VAL A 311 -13.98 0.50 3.58
N ALA A 312 -12.84 0.70 2.90
CA ALA A 312 -11.55 0.99 3.52
C ALA A 312 -11.56 2.25 4.40
N ARG A 313 -12.33 3.27 4.01
CA ARG A 313 -12.49 4.51 4.79
C ARG A 313 -13.60 4.46 5.85
N GLY A 314 -14.30 3.33 5.96
CA GLY A 314 -15.38 3.11 6.91
C GLY A 314 -16.69 3.82 6.58
N SER A 315 -16.93 4.20 5.32
CA SER A 315 -18.23 4.69 4.88
C SER A 315 -19.22 3.57 4.58
N PHE A 316 -18.70 2.44 4.08
CA PHE A 316 -19.41 1.17 3.97
C PHE A 316 -18.75 0.15 4.91
N ASP A 317 -19.50 -0.89 5.28
CA ASP A 317 -18.98 -1.94 6.16
C ASP A 317 -18.64 -3.20 5.37
N CYS A 318 -19.30 -3.43 4.24
CA CYS A 318 -18.98 -4.55 3.37
C CYS A 318 -19.35 -4.32 1.91
N TYR A 319 -18.79 -5.14 1.04
CA TYR A 319 -19.03 -5.14 -0.40
C TYR A 319 -19.01 -6.57 -0.92
N HIS A 320 -19.97 -6.92 -1.78
CA HIS A 320 -19.95 -8.17 -2.53
C HIS A 320 -20.08 -7.89 -4.03
N VAL A 321 -19.20 -8.53 -4.80
CA VAL A 321 -19.22 -8.51 -6.25
C VAL A 321 -18.58 -9.76 -6.82
N GLU A 322 -19.01 -10.16 -8.00
CA GLU A 322 -18.45 -11.25 -8.79
C GLU A 322 -18.34 -10.82 -10.26
N ASP A 323 -17.66 -11.64 -11.04
CA ASP A 323 -17.65 -11.53 -12.50
C ASP A 323 -17.05 -10.18 -13.01
N LEU A 324 -16.23 -9.53 -12.16
CA LEU A 324 -15.38 -8.38 -12.49
C LEU A 324 -13.98 -8.82 -12.94
N GLN A 325 -13.22 -7.87 -13.45
CA GLN A 325 -11.86 -8.04 -13.92
C GLN A 325 -10.83 -7.65 -12.84
N ALA A 326 -9.59 -8.09 -13.03
CA ALA A 326 -8.52 -7.83 -12.06
C ALA A 326 -8.28 -6.33 -11.83
N TRP A 327 -8.41 -5.51 -12.87
CA TRP A 327 -8.16 -4.07 -12.82
C TRP A 327 -9.22 -3.29 -12.02
N ASP A 328 -10.48 -3.74 -12.05
CA ASP A 328 -11.58 -3.18 -11.25
C ASP A 328 -11.32 -3.28 -9.73
N ILE A 329 -10.46 -4.22 -9.30
CA ILE A 329 -10.31 -4.62 -7.90
C ILE A 329 -8.90 -4.40 -7.36
N ALA A 330 -7.86 -4.54 -8.18
CA ALA A 330 -6.46 -4.63 -7.70
C ALA A 330 -6.03 -3.44 -6.81
N GLY A 331 -6.29 -2.21 -7.24
CA GLY A 331 -5.94 -1.01 -6.48
C GLY A 331 -6.70 -0.92 -5.15
N GLY A 332 -8.03 -1.06 -5.22
CA GLY A 332 -8.92 -1.03 -4.05
C GLY A 332 -8.64 -2.15 -3.05
N ALA A 333 -8.22 -3.33 -3.52
CA ALA A 333 -7.95 -4.48 -2.68
C ALA A 333 -6.75 -4.27 -1.75
N VAL A 334 -5.68 -3.64 -2.24
CA VAL A 334 -4.52 -3.27 -1.39
C VAL A 334 -4.94 -2.25 -0.35
N ILE A 335 -5.67 -1.22 -0.79
CA ILE A 335 -6.15 -0.13 0.09
C ILE A 335 -7.03 -0.69 1.22
N LEU A 336 -7.96 -1.60 0.91
CA LEU A 336 -8.81 -2.22 1.92
C LEU A 336 -8.01 -3.04 2.94
N ARG A 337 -7.08 -3.88 2.48
CA ARG A 337 -6.22 -4.69 3.37
C ARG A 337 -5.41 -3.83 4.31
N GLU A 338 -4.77 -2.79 3.77
CA GLU A 338 -3.95 -1.85 4.54
C GLU A 338 -4.77 -0.94 5.47
N ALA A 339 -6.07 -0.76 5.21
CA ALA A 339 -7.01 -0.11 6.12
C ALA A 339 -7.50 -1.03 7.26
N GLY A 340 -7.11 -2.31 7.26
CA GLY A 340 -7.49 -3.32 8.26
C GLY A 340 -8.73 -4.14 7.89
N GLY A 341 -9.24 -4.03 6.66
CA GLY A 341 -10.33 -4.86 6.16
C GLY A 341 -9.85 -6.21 5.65
N VAL A 342 -10.82 -7.07 5.30
CA VAL A 342 -10.59 -8.42 4.79
C VAL A 342 -11.19 -8.63 3.42
N LEU A 343 -10.57 -9.52 2.66
CA LEU A 343 -11.02 -9.98 1.35
C LEU A 343 -11.02 -11.51 1.34
N TYR A 344 -12.15 -12.10 0.99
CA TYR A 344 -12.28 -13.54 0.76
C TYR A 344 -12.91 -13.78 -0.60
N HIS A 345 -12.67 -14.97 -1.16
CA HIS A 345 -13.50 -15.44 -2.25
C HIS A 345 -14.95 -15.59 -1.78
N THR A 346 -15.94 -15.43 -2.68
CA THR A 346 -17.38 -15.50 -2.34
C THR A 346 -17.78 -16.80 -1.60
N THR A 347 -17.06 -17.90 -1.81
CA THR A 347 -17.28 -19.19 -1.11
C THR A 347 -16.70 -19.24 0.32
N GLY A 348 -15.96 -18.20 0.73
CA GLY A 348 -15.21 -18.11 1.99
C GLY A 348 -13.75 -18.57 1.91
N GLY A 349 -13.25 -18.92 0.72
CA GLY A 349 -11.86 -19.30 0.49
C GLY A 349 -10.91 -18.11 0.33
N GLU A 350 -9.66 -18.39 -0.02
CA GLU A 350 -8.66 -17.34 -0.32
C GLU A 350 -9.06 -16.51 -1.54
N PHE A 351 -8.88 -15.20 -1.45
CA PHE A 351 -9.12 -14.28 -2.56
C PHE A 351 -8.07 -14.42 -3.66
N HIS A 352 -8.51 -14.46 -4.93
CA HIS A 352 -7.65 -14.58 -6.11
C HIS A 352 -7.87 -13.41 -7.08
N ILE A 353 -6.86 -12.57 -7.30
CA ILE A 353 -7.03 -11.33 -8.09
C ILE A 353 -7.41 -11.56 -9.56
N MET A 354 -6.91 -12.62 -10.21
CA MET A 354 -7.26 -12.89 -11.62
C MET A 354 -8.66 -13.44 -11.83
N LYS A 355 -9.41 -13.70 -10.74
CA LYS A 355 -10.82 -14.08 -10.76
C LYS A 355 -11.47 -13.51 -9.49
N PRO A 356 -11.73 -12.20 -9.46
CA PRO A 356 -12.02 -11.48 -8.22
C PRO A 356 -13.48 -11.62 -7.76
N ASP A 357 -13.98 -12.85 -7.70
CA ASP A 357 -15.27 -13.18 -7.10
C ASP A 357 -15.16 -13.07 -5.57
N LEU A 358 -15.59 -11.94 -5.01
CA LEU A 358 -15.14 -11.55 -3.68
C LEU A 358 -16.26 -11.12 -2.71
N ILE A 359 -15.91 -11.25 -1.45
CA ILE A 359 -16.48 -10.52 -0.32
C ILE A 359 -15.38 -9.64 0.25
N ALA A 360 -15.65 -8.36 0.36
CA ALA A 360 -14.87 -7.39 1.10
C ALA A 360 -15.65 -7.00 2.36
N ALA A 361 -14.99 -6.98 3.52
CA ALA A 361 -15.64 -6.59 4.77
C ALA A 361 -14.69 -5.84 5.70
N ALA A 362 -15.28 -5.03 6.56
CA ALA A 362 -14.59 -4.32 7.61
C ALA A 362 -14.01 -5.26 8.68
N THR A 363 -14.61 -6.43 8.92
CA THR A 363 -14.14 -7.42 9.89
C THR A 363 -14.26 -8.86 9.36
N PRO A 364 -13.43 -9.81 9.84
CA PRO A 364 -13.57 -11.23 9.56
C PRO A 364 -14.94 -11.81 9.95
N GLU A 365 -15.50 -11.35 11.08
CA GLU A 365 -16.80 -11.78 11.58
C GLU A 365 -17.92 -11.43 10.60
N LEU A 366 -17.93 -10.18 10.11
CA LEU A 366 -18.90 -9.73 9.12
C LEU A 366 -18.76 -10.51 7.80
N ALA A 367 -17.53 -10.73 7.33
CA ALA A 367 -17.28 -11.53 6.13
C ALA A 367 -17.81 -12.97 6.27
N LYS A 368 -17.61 -13.60 7.43
CA LYS A 368 -18.12 -14.95 7.71
C LYS A 368 -19.64 -14.99 7.64
N THR A 369 -20.33 -13.99 8.18
CA THR A 369 -21.78 -13.85 8.08
C THR A 369 -22.23 -13.73 6.63
N MET A 370 -21.55 -12.90 5.83
CA MET A 370 -21.86 -12.76 4.40
C MET A 370 -21.70 -14.07 3.63
N VAL A 371 -20.64 -14.84 3.89
CA VAL A 371 -20.46 -16.17 3.28
C VAL A 371 -21.64 -17.10 3.61
N GLY A 372 -22.13 -17.08 4.85
CA GLY A 372 -23.32 -17.84 5.26
C GLY A 372 -24.56 -17.44 4.48
N LEU A 373 -24.84 -16.14 4.40
CA LEU A 373 -25.98 -15.59 3.67
C LEU A 373 -25.92 -15.91 2.17
N ILE A 374 -24.73 -15.84 1.56
CA ILE A 374 -24.53 -16.20 0.16
C ILE A 374 -24.82 -17.69 -0.08
N LYS A 375 -24.36 -18.58 0.82
CA LYS A 375 -24.67 -20.03 0.73
C LYS A 375 -26.17 -20.30 0.85
N GLU A 376 -26.85 -19.63 1.76
CA GLU A 376 -28.31 -19.72 1.87
C GLU A 376 -29.01 -19.23 0.60
N ALA A 377 -28.52 -18.14 0.00
CA ALA A 377 -29.08 -17.62 -1.24
C ALA A 377 -28.88 -18.58 -2.43
N ASP A 378 -27.72 -19.21 -2.51
CA ASP A 378 -27.42 -20.19 -3.54
C ASP A 378 -28.32 -21.43 -3.44
N ALA A 379 -28.67 -21.84 -2.22
CA ALA A 379 -29.54 -22.98 -1.95
C ALA A 379 -31.03 -22.74 -2.26
N MET A 380 -31.46 -21.50 -2.51
CA MET A 380 -32.85 -21.21 -2.87
C MET A 380 -33.19 -21.74 -4.27
N THR A 381 -34.18 -22.64 -4.33
CA THR A 381 -34.72 -23.24 -5.57
C THR A 381 -36.00 -22.55 -6.06
N ASP A 382 -36.82 -22.03 -5.15
CA ASP A 382 -38.18 -21.56 -5.45
C ASP A 382 -38.27 -20.03 -5.42
N PHE A 383 -37.49 -19.36 -6.28
CA PHE A 383 -37.53 -17.90 -6.41
C PHE A 383 -38.31 -17.49 -7.66
N THR A 384 -39.47 -16.86 -7.48
CA THR A 384 -40.23 -16.27 -8.59
C THR A 384 -40.05 -14.76 -8.58
N PHE A 385 -39.48 -14.21 -9.66
CA PHE A 385 -39.65 -12.81 -9.99
C PHE A 385 -41.10 -12.65 -10.44
N LYS A 386 -41.97 -12.15 -9.56
CA LYS A 386 -43.34 -11.81 -9.95
C LYS A 386 -43.36 -10.54 -10.79
#